data_AF-R7NE20-F1
#
_entry.id   AF-R7NE20-F1
#
_cell.length_a   1.000
_cell.length_b   1.000
_cell.length_c   1.000
_cell.angle_alpha   90.00
_cell.angle_beta   90.00
_cell.angle_gamma   90.00
#
_symmetry.space_group_name_H-M   'P 1'
#
loop_
_entity.id
_entity.type
_entity.pdbx_description
1 polymer ?
#
loop_
_entity_poly.entity_id
_entity_poly.type
_entity_poly.pdbx_seq_one_letter_code
_entity_poly.pdbx_strand_id
1 'polypeptide(L)'
;MENKYYLAVEVKPKSYFPINLLDLSIANHFTTTSLEEIDAFTLKFTKKEIMNSIKEANLLDVNDEMPLVVIYYENKYTRKIDALTKDYNYDMWGLLKEKYSDKVFRNKIFNFFYNKIQDEELKKLKNSETLEEFLRCIGYLPYTSQRKLYLYLYE
;
A
#
# COMPACT_ATOMS: atom_id res chain seq x y z
N MET A 1 1.56 6.49 -18.13
CA MET A 1 1.84 7.55 -17.12
C MET A 1 1.90 6.86 -15.79
N GLU A 2 3.01 7.00 -15.09
CA GLU A 2 3.14 6.50 -13.72
C GLU A 2 2.21 7.33 -12.82
N ASN A 3 1.42 6.67 -11.98
CA ASN A 3 0.51 7.36 -11.08
C ASN A 3 1.32 8.14 -10.05
N LYS A 4 0.93 9.39 -9.77
CA LYS A 4 1.47 10.15 -8.63
C LYS A 4 0.68 9.81 -7.38
N TYR A 5 1.39 9.52 -6.30
CA TYR A 5 0.85 9.17 -5.01
C TYR A 5 1.06 10.30 -4.00
N TYR A 6 0.11 10.47 -3.09
CA TYR A 6 0.17 11.50 -2.04
C TYR A 6 -0.34 10.93 -0.73
N LEU A 7 0.40 11.12 0.36
CA LEU A 7 -0.12 10.87 1.70
C LEU A 7 -1.28 11.84 1.96
N ALA A 8 -2.35 11.36 2.59
CA ALA A 8 -3.53 12.17 2.88
C ALA A 8 -4.25 11.66 4.14
N VAL A 9 -5.04 12.55 4.75
CA VAL A 9 -6.00 12.19 5.79
C VAL A 9 -7.41 12.23 5.17
N GLU A 10 -8.20 11.18 5.35
CA GLU A 10 -9.61 11.20 4.96
C GLU A 10 -10.44 11.85 6.06
N VAL A 11 -10.84 13.11 5.84
CA VAL A 11 -11.60 13.91 6.83
C VAL A 11 -13.08 13.52 6.90
N LYS A 12 -13.63 13.07 5.77
CA LYS A 12 -14.99 12.54 5.59
C LYS A 12 -14.94 11.52 4.46
N PRO A 13 -15.92 10.61 4.33
CA PRO A 13 -15.95 9.66 3.23
C PRO A 13 -15.75 10.35 1.87
N LYS A 14 -14.70 9.96 1.15
CA LYS A 14 -14.28 10.54 -0.16
C LYS A 14 -13.81 11.99 -0.12
N SER A 15 -13.48 12.53 1.05
CA SER A 15 -12.90 13.85 1.24
C SER A 15 -11.51 13.71 1.83
N TYR A 16 -10.50 14.09 1.05
CA TYR A 16 -9.09 13.86 1.37
C TYR A 16 -8.37 15.20 1.55
N PHE A 17 -7.64 15.34 2.65
CA PHE A 17 -6.71 16.42 2.87
C PHE A 17 -5.29 15.90 2.57
N PRO A 18 -4.70 16.26 1.41
CA PRO A 18 -3.35 15.83 1.07
C PRO A 18 -2.33 16.45 2.00
N ILE A 19 -1.36 15.64 2.43
CA ILE A 19 -0.26 16.05 3.30
C ILE A 19 0.98 16.21 2.45
N ASN A 20 1.50 17.43 2.43
CA ASN A 20 2.82 17.69 1.88
C ASN A 20 3.87 17.31 2.93
N LEU A 21 4.71 16.32 2.59
CA LEU A 21 5.70 15.78 3.52
C LEU A 21 6.70 16.84 4.01
N LEU A 22 6.98 17.88 3.20
CA LEU A 22 7.86 18.98 3.60
C LEU A 22 7.36 19.76 4.81
N ASP A 23 6.05 19.73 5.06
CA ASP A 23 5.43 20.44 6.18
C ASP A 23 5.50 19.63 7.49
N LEU A 24 5.88 18.34 7.42
CA LEU A 24 6.01 17.47 8.59
C LEU A 24 7.43 17.51 9.15
N SER A 25 7.56 17.84 10.43
CA SER A 25 8.84 17.82 11.15
C SER A 25 9.56 16.47 11.05
N ILE A 26 8.79 15.37 11.12
CA ILE A 26 9.30 13.99 11.04
C ILE A 26 9.85 13.60 9.65
N ALA A 27 9.54 14.38 8.61
CA ALA A 27 10.00 14.10 7.24
C ALA A 27 11.40 14.61 6.95
N ASN A 28 11.98 15.50 7.77
CA ASN A 28 13.35 16.02 7.56
C ASN A 28 13.60 16.51 6.12
N HIS A 29 12.67 17.31 5.57
CA HIS A 29 12.74 17.89 4.22
C HIS A 29 12.64 16.85 3.07
N PHE A 30 12.15 15.65 3.37
CA PHE A 30 11.84 14.62 2.39
C PHE A 30 10.53 14.94 1.65
N THR A 31 10.50 14.67 0.35
CA THR A 31 9.29 14.72 -0.47
C THR A 31 9.36 13.68 -1.56
N THR A 32 8.20 13.16 -1.97
CA THR A 32 8.10 12.14 -3.00
C THR A 32 6.68 12.10 -3.56
N THR A 33 6.54 11.49 -4.75
CA THR A 33 5.26 11.03 -5.28
C THR A 33 5.25 9.55 -5.65
N SER A 34 6.28 8.79 -5.26
CA SER A 34 6.36 7.34 -5.40
C SER A 34 5.67 6.65 -4.22
N LEU A 35 4.96 5.56 -4.47
CA LEU A 35 4.30 4.81 -3.41
C LEU A 35 5.31 4.10 -2.51
N GLU A 36 6.35 3.52 -3.10
CA GLU A 36 7.47 2.85 -2.44
C GLU A 36 8.15 3.77 -1.43
N GLU A 37 8.40 5.01 -1.86
CA GLU A 37 9.07 6.03 -1.05
C GLU A 37 8.16 6.58 0.06
N ILE A 38 6.85 6.73 -0.22
CA ILE A 38 5.86 7.06 0.81
C ILE A 38 5.81 5.94 1.86
N ASP A 39 5.68 4.68 1.45
CA ASP A 39 5.62 3.54 2.38
C ASP A 39 6.93 3.42 3.18
N ALA A 40 8.09 3.60 2.54
CA ALA A 40 9.40 3.61 3.23
C ALA A 40 9.52 4.75 4.26
N PHE A 41 8.85 5.88 4.04
CA PHE A 41 8.75 6.94 5.03
C PHE A 41 7.76 6.59 6.15
N THR A 42 6.52 6.22 5.80
CA THR A 42 5.45 6.01 6.78
C THR A 42 5.70 4.77 7.66
N LEU A 43 6.39 3.74 7.17
CA LEU A 43 6.76 2.55 7.96
C LEU A 43 7.73 2.85 9.12
N LYS A 44 8.40 4.01 9.12
CA LYS A 44 9.28 4.42 10.23
C LYS A 44 8.50 4.87 11.47
N PHE A 45 7.22 5.21 11.29
CA PHE A 45 6.39 5.86 12.30
C PHE A 45 5.06 5.12 12.46
N THR A 46 4.53 5.10 13.67
CA THR A 46 3.15 4.69 13.92
C THR A 46 2.19 5.71 13.31
N LYS A 47 0.94 5.31 13.06
CA LYS A 47 -0.12 6.20 12.61
C LYS A 47 -0.24 7.40 13.55
N LYS A 48 -0.20 7.14 14.86
CA LYS A 48 -0.29 8.16 15.90
C LYS A 48 0.83 9.20 15.80
N GLU A 49 2.07 8.79 15.57
CA GLU A 49 3.20 9.72 15.39
C GLU A 49 3.01 10.61 14.16
N ILE A 50 2.55 10.05 13.04
CA ILE A 50 2.26 10.82 11.82
C ILE A 50 1.12 11.81 12.06
N MET A 51 0.03 11.37 12.69
CA MET A 51 -1.13 12.23 12.99
C MET A 51 -0.76 13.36 13.96
N ASN A 52 0.07 13.07 14.97
CA ASN A 52 0.60 14.11 15.86
C ASN A 52 1.46 15.13 15.11
N SER A 53 2.34 14.70 14.20
CA SER A 53 3.14 15.64 13.39
C SER A 53 2.29 16.53 12.50
N ILE A 54 1.20 16.01 11.92
CA ILE A 54 0.21 16.80 11.15
C ILE A 54 -0.44 17.87 12.05
N LYS A 55 -0.80 17.50 13.28
CA LYS A 55 -1.40 18.41 14.27
C LYS A 55 -0.41 19.48 14.73
N GLU A 56 0.83 19.10 15.03
CA GLU A 56 1.91 20.01 15.44
C GLU A 56 2.25 21.05 14.36
N ALA A 57 2.18 20.63 13.08
CA ALA A 57 2.35 21.51 11.93
C ALA A 57 1.13 22.43 11.66
N ASN A 58 0.07 22.35 12.47
CA ASN A 58 -1.19 23.09 12.32
C ASN A 58 -1.85 22.93 10.93
N LEU A 59 -1.66 21.78 10.28
CA LEU A 59 -2.19 21.53 8.93
C LEU A 59 -3.67 21.16 8.96
N LEU A 60 -4.07 20.36 9.94
CA LEU A 60 -5.42 19.83 10.07
C LEU A 60 -5.67 19.43 11.53
N ASP A 61 -6.87 19.71 12.05
CA ASP A 61 -7.29 19.18 13.34
C ASP A 61 -7.68 17.71 13.18
N VAL A 62 -6.72 16.84 13.46
CA VAL A 62 -6.84 15.39 13.28
C VAL A 62 -7.10 14.66 14.59
N ASN A 63 -7.72 13.48 14.49
CA ASN A 63 -7.84 12.53 15.59
C ASN A 63 -7.39 11.13 15.15
N ASP A 64 -7.17 10.23 16.12
CA ASP A 64 -6.63 8.88 15.88
C ASP A 64 -7.58 7.97 15.07
N GLU A 65 -8.88 8.30 14.99
CA GLU A 65 -9.89 7.53 14.25
C GLU A 65 -9.89 7.87 12.75
N MET A 66 -9.41 9.06 12.36
CA MET A 66 -9.37 9.47 10.95
C MET A 66 -8.46 8.55 10.13
N PRO A 67 -8.88 8.07 8.94
CA PRO A 67 -8.03 7.24 8.09
C PRO A 67 -6.83 8.00 7.56
N LEU A 68 -5.63 7.43 7.73
CA LEU A 68 -4.41 7.85 7.06
C LEU A 68 -4.26 6.99 5.79
N VAL A 69 -4.26 7.63 4.64
CA VAL A 69 -4.36 6.97 3.34
C VAL A 69 -3.31 7.52 2.38
N VAL A 70 -3.01 6.76 1.33
CA VAL A 70 -2.31 7.24 0.14
C VAL A 70 -3.33 7.36 -0.99
N ILE A 71 -3.46 8.56 -1.55
CA ILE A 71 -4.35 8.84 -2.67
C ILE A 71 -3.58 8.89 -3.98
N TYR A 72 -4.23 8.50 -5.07
CA TYR A 72 -3.71 8.55 -6.43
C TYR A 72 -4.85 8.70 -7.43
N TYR A 73 -4.52 9.13 -8.64
CA TYR A 73 -5.49 9.32 -9.72
C TYR A 73 -5.40 8.17 -10.72
N GLU A 74 -6.52 7.50 -10.96
CA GLU A 74 -6.63 6.41 -11.91
C GLU A 74 -7.91 6.59 -12.73
N ASN A 75 -7.79 6.66 -14.06
CA ASN A 75 -8.91 6.81 -14.98
C ASN A 75 -9.85 7.99 -14.63
N LYS A 76 -9.28 9.13 -14.23
CA LYS A 76 -10.00 10.36 -13.78
C LYS A 76 -10.71 10.24 -12.42
N TYR A 77 -10.55 9.13 -11.71
CA TYR A 77 -11.09 8.95 -10.36
C TYR A 77 -9.97 9.00 -9.32
N THR A 78 -10.24 9.69 -8.22
CA THR A 78 -9.39 9.58 -7.02
C THR A 78 -9.60 8.20 -6.41
N ARG A 79 -8.51 7.47 -6.24
CA ARG A 79 -8.43 6.21 -5.51
C ARG A 79 -7.67 6.42 -4.22
N LYS A 80 -7.89 5.53 -3.26
CA LYS A 80 -7.14 5.47 -2.02
C LYS A 80 -6.67 4.04 -1.76
N ILE A 81 -5.60 3.93 -0.99
CA ILE A 81 -5.16 2.73 -0.26
C ILE A 81 -4.73 3.19 1.13
N ASP A 82 -4.88 2.35 2.15
CA ASP A 82 -4.46 2.72 3.50
C ASP A 82 -2.93 2.85 3.57
N ALA A 83 -2.41 3.83 4.31
CA ALA A 83 -0.98 4.04 4.45
C ALA A 83 -0.33 2.91 5.28
N LEU A 84 0.86 2.41 4.90
CA LEU A 84 1.60 1.49 5.79
C LEU A 84 2.34 2.29 6.83
N THR A 85 1.88 2.17 8.06
CA THR A 85 2.59 2.67 9.21
C THR A 85 3.36 1.52 9.86
N LYS A 86 4.23 1.87 10.80
CA LYS A 86 4.95 0.92 11.66
C LYS A 86 4.02 -0.04 12.43
N ASP A 87 2.73 0.30 12.55
CA ASP A 87 1.72 -0.55 13.20
C ASP A 87 1.43 -1.83 12.41
N TYR A 88 1.74 -1.85 11.11
CA TYR A 88 1.63 -3.05 10.27
C TYR A 88 2.81 -3.99 10.53
N ASN A 89 2.63 -4.91 11.49
CA ASN A 89 3.57 -6.00 11.73
C ASN A 89 3.16 -7.26 10.94
N TYR A 90 3.47 -7.27 9.65
CA TYR A 90 3.10 -8.37 8.75
C TYR A 90 4.15 -8.63 7.68
N ASP A 91 4.63 -9.87 7.61
CA ASP A 91 5.52 -10.35 6.55
C ASP A 91 4.72 -11.13 5.50
N MET A 92 4.30 -10.41 4.46
CA MET A 92 3.60 -11.01 3.32
C MET A 92 4.43 -12.10 2.65
N TRP A 93 5.75 -11.92 2.50
CA TRP A 93 6.60 -12.87 1.80
C TRP A 93 6.78 -14.16 2.59
N GLY A 94 6.91 -14.06 3.92
CA GLY A 94 6.85 -15.17 4.85
C GLY A 94 5.55 -15.95 4.73
N LEU A 95 4.40 -15.26 4.74
CA LEU A 95 3.09 -15.91 4.59
C LEU A 95 2.96 -16.64 3.24
N LEU A 96 3.35 -16.00 2.14
CA LEU A 96 3.30 -16.58 0.80
C LEU A 96 4.15 -17.86 0.72
N LYS A 97 5.31 -17.88 1.37
CA LYS A 97 6.18 -19.07 1.47
C LYS A 97 5.53 -20.18 2.28
N GLU A 98 5.07 -19.85 3.49
CA GLU A 98 4.47 -20.81 4.42
C GLU A 98 3.23 -21.49 3.82
N LYS A 99 2.38 -20.72 3.12
CA LYS A 99 1.09 -21.19 2.60
C LYS A 99 1.14 -21.64 1.13
N TYR A 100 2.31 -21.73 0.51
CA TYR A 100 2.41 -22.11 -0.90
C TYR A 100 1.79 -23.48 -1.22
N SER A 101 1.97 -24.46 -0.33
CA SER A 101 1.41 -25.81 -0.51
C SER A 101 -0.13 -25.84 -0.41
N ASP A 102 -0.75 -24.81 0.19
CA ASP A 102 -2.19 -24.68 0.31
C ASP A 102 -2.80 -24.19 -1.02
N LYS A 103 -3.50 -25.10 -1.70
CA LYS A 103 -4.19 -24.82 -2.97
C LYS A 103 -5.30 -23.78 -2.81
N VAL A 104 -6.01 -23.77 -1.68
CA VAL A 104 -7.09 -22.80 -1.42
C VAL A 104 -6.47 -21.41 -1.27
N PHE A 105 -5.39 -21.30 -0.52
CA PHE A 105 -4.64 -20.05 -0.39
C PHE A 105 -4.11 -19.57 -1.74
N ARG A 106 -3.43 -20.42 -2.53
CA ARG A 106 -2.95 -20.04 -3.88
C ARG A 106 -4.08 -19.57 -4.80
N ASN A 107 -5.24 -20.24 -4.76
CA ASN A 107 -6.42 -19.80 -5.50
C ASN A 107 -6.95 -18.44 -5.01
N LYS A 108 -6.89 -18.15 -3.70
CA LYS A 108 -7.22 -16.83 -3.15
C LYS A 108 -6.31 -15.75 -3.75
N ILE A 109 -5.00 -16.01 -3.87
CA ILE A 109 -4.04 -15.08 -4.49
C ILE A 109 -4.33 -14.90 -6.00
N PHE A 110 -4.56 -16.00 -6.72
CA PHE A 110 -4.91 -15.94 -8.15
C PHE A 110 -6.19 -15.12 -8.37
N ASN A 111 -7.25 -15.40 -7.61
CA ASN A 111 -8.52 -14.70 -7.70
C ASN A 111 -8.39 -13.23 -7.31
N PHE A 112 -7.50 -12.90 -6.36
CA PHE A 112 -7.19 -11.52 -6.03
C PHE A 112 -6.66 -10.77 -7.26
N PHE A 113 -5.76 -11.36 -8.04
CA PHE A 113 -5.18 -10.72 -9.22
C PHE A 113 -6.04 -10.79 -10.49
N TYR A 114 -7.10 -11.62 -10.49
CA TYR A 114 -8.04 -11.72 -11.61
C TYR A 114 -8.59 -10.34 -12.00
N ASN A 115 -8.47 -9.98 -13.28
CA ASN A 115 -8.82 -8.66 -13.85
C ASN A 115 -8.07 -7.44 -13.25
N LYS A 116 -7.01 -7.64 -12.45
CA LYS A 116 -6.19 -6.55 -11.86
C LYS A 116 -4.78 -6.45 -12.47
N ILE A 117 -4.33 -7.49 -13.15
CA ILE A 117 -3.03 -7.55 -13.84
C ILE A 117 -3.23 -8.08 -15.27
N GLN A 118 -2.19 -8.02 -16.08
CA GLN A 118 -2.23 -8.55 -17.46
C GLN A 118 -2.45 -10.06 -17.47
N ASP A 119 -3.21 -10.55 -18.45
CA ASP A 119 -3.57 -11.97 -18.58
C ASP A 119 -2.35 -12.89 -18.68
N GLU A 120 -1.26 -12.44 -19.29
CA GLU A 120 -0.03 -13.22 -19.41
C GLU A 120 0.60 -13.46 -18.03
N GLU A 121 0.75 -12.41 -17.22
CA GLU A 121 1.26 -12.49 -15.85
C GLU A 121 0.33 -13.33 -14.96
N LEU A 122 -0.98 -13.21 -15.14
CA LEU A 122 -1.96 -14.02 -14.44
C LEU A 122 -1.85 -15.51 -14.78
N LYS A 123 -1.59 -15.86 -16.05
CA LYS A 123 -1.33 -17.23 -16.49
C LYS A 123 -0.03 -17.77 -15.91
N LYS A 124 1.05 -16.99 -15.90
CA LYS A 124 2.34 -17.35 -15.28
C LYS A 124 2.15 -17.67 -13.80
N LEU A 125 1.42 -16.83 -13.06
CA LEU A 125 1.11 -17.05 -11.65
C LEU A 125 0.28 -18.33 -11.43
N LYS A 126 -0.73 -18.58 -12.27
CA LYS A 126 -1.58 -19.77 -12.15
C LYS A 126 -0.82 -21.07 -12.39
N ASN A 127 0.10 -21.04 -13.35
CA ASN A 127 0.82 -22.21 -13.83
C ASN A 127 2.18 -22.39 -13.14
N SER A 128 2.52 -21.58 -12.13
CA SER A 128 3.76 -21.75 -11.37
C SER A 128 3.79 -23.12 -10.69
N GLU A 129 4.84 -23.91 -10.96
CA GLU A 129 4.99 -25.26 -10.40
C GLU A 129 5.82 -25.25 -9.12
N THR A 130 6.72 -24.25 -9.00
CA THR A 130 7.62 -24.08 -7.87
C THR A 130 7.27 -22.86 -7.01
N LEU A 131 7.71 -22.89 -5.75
CA LEU A 131 7.59 -21.75 -4.84
C LEU A 131 8.32 -20.53 -5.41
N GLU A 132 9.52 -20.74 -5.93
CA GLU A 132 10.37 -19.70 -6.49
C GLU A 132 9.70 -19.01 -7.67
N GLU A 133 9.10 -19.76 -8.59
CA GLU A 133 8.34 -19.19 -9.71
C GLU A 133 7.12 -18.41 -9.23
N PHE A 134 6.37 -18.94 -8.27
CA PHE A 134 5.20 -18.29 -7.71
C PHE A 134 5.56 -16.94 -7.07
N LEU A 135 6.58 -16.91 -6.22
CA LEU A 135 7.06 -15.69 -5.57
C LEU A 135 7.63 -14.71 -6.59
N ARG A 136 8.36 -15.19 -7.60
CA ARG A 136 8.93 -14.37 -8.67
C ARG A 136 7.84 -13.71 -9.50
N CYS A 137 6.76 -14.43 -9.83
CA CYS A 137 5.62 -13.85 -10.55
C CYS A 137 5.03 -12.66 -9.78
N ILE A 138 4.84 -12.80 -8.47
CA ILE A 138 4.32 -11.71 -7.62
C ILE A 138 5.35 -10.57 -7.52
N GLY A 139 6.64 -10.89 -7.35
CA GLY A 139 7.72 -9.92 -7.21
C GLY A 139 8.01 -9.09 -8.46
N TYR A 140 7.64 -9.56 -9.65
CA TYR A 140 7.73 -8.79 -10.89
C TYR A 140 6.51 -7.92 -11.19
N LEU A 141 5.41 -8.06 -10.44
CA LEU A 141 4.28 -7.16 -10.59
C LEU A 141 4.68 -5.73 -10.15
N PRO A 142 4.03 -4.68 -10.68
CA PRO A 142 4.23 -3.32 -10.18
C PRO A 142 4.04 -3.26 -8.66
N TYR A 143 4.83 -2.45 -7.96
CA TYR A 143 4.77 -2.36 -6.50
C TYR A 143 3.36 -2.06 -6.00
N THR A 144 2.58 -1.22 -6.70
CA THR A 144 1.18 -0.95 -6.36
C THR A 144 0.33 -2.22 -6.29
N SER A 145 0.57 -3.20 -7.17
CA SER A 145 -0.13 -4.49 -7.15
C SER A 145 0.31 -5.35 -5.96
N GLN A 146 1.62 -5.39 -5.69
CA GLN A 146 2.17 -6.08 -4.51
C GLN A 146 1.64 -5.46 -3.21
N ARG A 147 1.56 -4.14 -3.16
CA ARG A 147 1.10 -3.34 -2.04
C ARG A 147 -0.39 -3.51 -1.75
N LYS A 148 -1.21 -3.61 -2.79
CA LYS A 148 -2.63 -3.97 -2.67
C LYS A 148 -2.81 -5.41 -2.19
N LEU A 149 -1.97 -6.35 -2.64
CA LEU A 149 -1.98 -7.72 -2.14
C LEU A 149 -1.62 -7.77 -0.66
N TYR A 150 -0.60 -7.00 -0.24
CA TYR A 150 -0.16 -6.90 1.15
C TYR A 150 -1.34 -6.56 2.07
N LEU A 151 -2.11 -5.52 1.77
CA LEU A 151 -3.28 -5.14 2.58
C LEU A 151 -4.36 -6.22 2.56
N TYR A 152 -4.65 -6.78 1.40
CA TYR A 152 -5.68 -7.82 1.24
C TYR A 152 -5.39 -9.11 2.04
N LEU A 153 -4.11 -9.38 2.34
CA LEU A 153 -3.72 -10.54 3.14
C LEU A 153 -3.49 -10.21 4.61
N TYR A 154 -3.35 -8.92 4.94
CA TYR A 154 -3.30 -8.46 6.32
C TYR A 154 -4.69 -8.49 6.98
N GLU A 155 -5.73 -8.20 6.19
CA GLU A 155 -7.16 -8.35 6.55
C GLU A 155 -7.65 -9.82 6.50
#